data_AF-A0A6A7RXB1-F1
#
_entry.id   AF-A0A6A7RXB1-F1
#
_cell.length_a   1.000
_cell.length_b   1.000
_cell.length_c   1.000
_cell.angle_alpha   90.00
_cell.angle_beta   90.00
_cell.angle_gamma   90.00
#
_symmetry.space_group_name_H-M   'P 1'
#
loop_
_entity.id
_entity.type
_entity.pdbx_description
1 polymer ?
#
loop_
_entity_poly.entity_id
_entity_poly.type
_entity_poly.pdbx_seq_one_letter_code
_entity_poly.pdbx_strand_id
1 'polypeptide(L)'
;MGDSLLECGMNAPAPVAVLTPPCSRPLVATGTVERLLLRHVDHVSPESRLCAGVIKQAFVDLRSSSLGTRRDARRFFRDGRLNAWCDVLGLNPDFVREIALKTGYLPLNSKEEPHA
;
A
#
# COMPACT_ATOMS: atom_id res chain seq x y z
N MET A 1 -53.92 -40.73 9.52
CA MET A 1 -53.69 -39.65 8.52
C MET A 1 -52.25 -39.22 8.74
N GLY A 2 -51.37 -39.67 7.85
CA GLY A 2 -49.92 -39.64 8.05
C GLY A 2 -49.28 -38.29 7.74
N ASP A 3 -48.10 -38.13 8.31
CA ASP A 3 -47.16 -37.01 8.23
C ASP A 3 -46.66 -36.68 6.81
N SER A 4 -46.42 -35.39 6.56
CA SER A 4 -45.44 -34.81 5.61
C SER A 4 -45.43 -33.30 5.88
N LEU A 5 -44.50 -32.74 6.66
CA LEU A 5 -43.08 -32.49 6.36
C LEU A 5 -42.86 -31.74 5.04
N LEU A 6 -42.98 -30.41 5.07
CA LEU A 6 -42.38 -29.51 4.08
C LEU A 6 -41.72 -28.32 4.79
N GLU A 7 -40.44 -28.54 5.04
CA GLU A 7 -39.31 -27.63 5.16
C GLU A 7 -39.54 -26.26 4.47
N CYS A 8 -39.64 -25.19 5.26
CA CYS A 8 -39.61 -23.83 4.74
C CYS A 8 -38.15 -23.43 4.55
N GLY A 9 -37.63 -23.68 3.35
CA GLY A 9 -36.26 -23.39 2.95
C GLY A 9 -35.92 -21.91 3.13
N MET A 10 -34.89 -21.68 3.96
CA MET A 10 -34.22 -20.39 4.13
C MET A 10 -33.64 -19.92 2.79
N ASN A 11 -34.20 -18.87 2.20
CA ASN A 11 -33.54 -18.15 1.11
C ASN A 11 -32.80 -16.95 1.71
N ALA A 12 -31.58 -17.19 2.17
CA ALA A 12 -30.64 -16.13 2.51
C ALA A 12 -29.97 -15.67 1.20
N PRO A 13 -29.97 -14.35 0.89
CA PRO A 13 -29.21 -13.87 -0.25
C PRO A 13 -27.72 -14.11 0.01
N ALA A 14 -27.10 -14.89 -0.88
CA ALA A 14 -25.67 -15.16 -0.86
C ALA A 14 -24.88 -13.84 -0.81
N PRO A 15 -23.81 -13.75 0.00
CA PRO A 15 -22.97 -12.56 0.00
C PRO A 15 -22.31 -12.45 -1.37
N VAL A 16 -22.65 -11.40 -2.11
CA VAL A 16 -21.92 -10.98 -3.31
C VAL A 16 -20.50 -10.70 -2.85
N ALA A 17 -19.61 -11.67 -3.09
CA ALA A 17 -18.18 -11.49 -2.90
C ALA A 17 -17.75 -10.39 -3.86
N VAL A 18 -17.67 -9.16 -3.35
CA VAL A 18 -16.97 -8.06 -3.99
C VAL A 18 -15.57 -8.59 -4.28
N LEU A 19 -15.30 -8.90 -5.55
CA LEU A 19 -13.98 -9.25 -6.05
C LEU A 19 -13.11 -7.99 -5.95
N THR A 20 -12.67 -7.67 -4.73
CA THR A 20 -11.54 -6.77 -4.55
C THR A 20 -10.36 -7.40 -5.30
N PRO A 21 -9.70 -6.66 -6.21
CA PRO A 21 -8.54 -7.20 -6.91
C PRO A 21 -7.53 -7.70 -5.87
N PRO A 22 -6.90 -8.87 -6.09
CA PRO A 22 -5.96 -9.43 -5.13
C PRO A 22 -4.92 -8.36 -4.86
N CYS A 23 -4.80 -7.96 -3.59
CA CYS A 23 -3.76 -7.05 -3.15
C CYS A 23 -2.44 -7.76 -3.46
N SER A 24 -1.84 -7.42 -4.61
CA SER A 24 -0.68 -8.11 -5.16
C SER A 24 0.39 -8.09 -4.10
N ARG A 25 0.83 -9.28 -3.67
CA ARG A 25 1.92 -9.39 -2.69
C ARG A 25 3.10 -8.57 -3.23
N PRO A 26 3.66 -7.64 -2.43
CA PRO A 26 4.76 -6.83 -2.92
C PRO A 26 5.93 -7.72 -3.27
N LEU A 27 6.61 -7.39 -4.37
CA LEU A 27 7.71 -8.20 -4.89
C LEU A 27 8.94 -8.15 -3.97
N VAL A 28 9.03 -7.13 -3.12
CA VAL A 28 10.12 -6.96 -2.17
C VAL A 28 9.57 -6.75 -0.76
N ALA A 29 10.32 -7.18 0.24
CA ALA A 29 10.03 -6.86 1.63
C ALA A 29 10.35 -5.38 1.92
N THR A 30 9.61 -4.75 2.83
CA THR A 30 9.85 -3.35 3.23
C THR A 30 11.23 -3.14 3.86
N GLY A 31 11.77 -4.16 4.55
CA GLY A 31 13.16 -4.11 5.04
C GLY A 31 14.22 -4.13 3.94
N THR A 32 13.88 -4.59 2.73
CA THR A 32 14.77 -4.47 1.56
C THR A 32 14.72 -3.06 0.99
N VAL A 33 13.55 -2.40 0.99
CA VAL A 33 13.42 -0.99 0.58
C VAL A 33 14.28 -0.10 1.48
N GLU A 34 14.17 -0.25 2.80
CA GLU A 34 14.99 0.54 3.74
C GLU A 34 16.50 0.39 3.50
N ARG A 35 16.98 -0.84 3.33
CA ARG A 35 18.39 -1.10 3.01
C ARG A 35 18.80 -0.49 1.66
N LEU A 36 17.91 -0.52 0.67
CA LEU A 36 18.14 0.07 -0.64
C LEU A 36 18.27 1.60 -0.54
N LEU A 37 17.39 2.26 0.22
CA LEU A 37 17.47 3.71 0.46
C LEU A 37 18.79 4.07 1.13
N LEU A 38 19.14 3.40 2.24
CA LEU A 38 20.37 3.68 2.99
C LEU A 38 21.65 3.42 2.20
N ARG A 39 21.62 2.52 1.19
CA ARG A 39 22.77 2.28 0.31
C ARG A 39 23.08 3.45 -0.62
N HIS A 40 22.11 4.32 -0.88
CA HIS A 40 22.26 5.49 -1.77
C HIS A 40 22.52 6.79 -1.01
N VAL A 41 22.56 6.75 0.32
CA VAL A 41 22.90 7.92 1.15
C VAL A 41 24.42 7.99 1.29
N ASP A 42 24.98 9.21 1.15
CA ASP A 42 26.42 9.44 1.26
C ASP A 42 27.00 9.01 2.62
N HIS A 43 26.26 9.26 3.71
CA HIS A 43 26.64 8.90 5.06
C HIS A 43 25.47 8.33 5.87
N VAL A 44 25.64 7.12 6.39
CA VAL A 44 24.64 6.50 7.27
C VAL A 44 24.80 7.03 8.70
N SER A 45 23.82 7.82 9.13
CA SER A 45 23.73 8.43 10.45
C SER A 45 22.40 8.03 11.13
N PRO A 46 22.22 8.29 12.43
CA PRO A 46 20.93 8.08 13.08
C PRO A 46 19.78 8.83 12.39
N GLU A 47 20.04 10.04 11.90
CA GLU A 47 19.08 10.87 11.18
C GLU A 47 18.66 10.25 9.83
N SER A 48 19.62 9.78 9.02
CA SER A 48 19.28 9.14 7.75
C SER A 48 18.55 7.82 7.93
N ARG A 49 18.84 7.07 9.02
CA ARG A 49 18.07 5.88 9.40
C ARG A 49 16.63 6.22 9.80
N LEU A 50 16.42 7.30 10.54
CA LEU A 50 15.07 7.77 10.88
C LEU A 50 14.29 8.18 9.62
N CYS A 51 14.90 8.95 8.72
CA CYS A 51 14.27 9.38 7.47
C CYS A 51 13.91 8.19 6.58
N ALA A 52 14.83 7.24 6.39
CA ALA A 52 14.57 6.00 5.66
C ALA A 52 13.46 5.16 6.33
N GLY A 53 13.40 5.17 7.66
CA GLY A 53 12.34 4.54 8.45
C GLY A 53 10.96 5.14 8.18
N VAL A 54 10.85 6.48 8.08
CA VAL A 54 9.59 7.15 7.73
C VAL A 54 9.12 6.74 6.33
N ILE A 55 10.04 6.77 5.35
CA ILE A 55 9.71 6.35 3.97
C ILE A 55 9.27 4.88 3.97
N LYS A 56 10.02 3.99 4.62
CA LYS A 56 9.66 2.56 4.78
C LYS A 56 8.27 2.40 5.41
N GLN A 57 7.93 3.18 6.43
CA GLN A 57 6.61 3.11 7.06
C GLN A 57 5.51 3.48 6.07
N ALA A 58 5.72 4.46 5.19
CA ALA A 58 4.76 4.76 4.12
C ALA A 58 4.52 3.55 3.19
N PHE A 59 5.55 2.74 2.89
CA PHE A 59 5.38 1.45 2.17
C PHE A 59 4.54 0.43 2.96
N VAL A 60 4.72 0.36 4.29
CA VAL A 60 3.89 -0.48 5.16
C VAL A 60 2.43 0.00 5.13
N ASP A 61 2.23 1.31 5.24
CA ASP A 61 0.92 1.95 5.33
C ASP A 61 0.10 1.81 4.03
N LEU A 62 0.76 1.73 2.87
CA LEU A 62 0.10 1.38 1.60
C LEU A 62 -0.64 0.05 1.63
N ARG A 63 -0.25 -0.87 2.52
CA ARG A 63 -0.87 -2.19 2.71
C ARG A 63 -1.71 -2.30 3.99
N SER A 64 -1.94 -1.19 4.68
CA SER A 64 -2.78 -1.17 5.89
C SER A 64 -4.21 -1.65 5.58
N SER A 65 -4.86 -2.31 6.53
CA SER A 65 -6.28 -2.64 6.43
C SER A 65 -7.17 -1.38 6.45
N SER A 66 -6.68 -0.30 7.09
CA SER A 66 -7.38 0.99 7.15
C SER A 66 -7.36 1.71 5.80
N LEU A 67 -8.54 2.02 5.27
CA LEU A 67 -8.69 2.82 4.04
C LEU A 67 -8.08 4.22 4.19
N GLY A 68 -8.25 4.84 5.37
CA GLY A 68 -7.70 6.16 5.67
C GLY A 68 -6.17 6.18 5.63
N THR A 69 -5.54 5.20 6.29
CA THR A 69 -4.09 5.02 6.31
C THR A 69 -3.54 4.77 4.90
N ARG A 70 -4.16 3.87 4.13
CA ARG A 70 -3.74 3.64 2.74
C ARG A 70 -3.89 4.89 1.86
N ARG A 71 -4.96 5.67 2.05
CA ARG A 71 -5.19 6.91 1.30
C ARG A 71 -4.14 7.97 1.64
N ASP A 72 -3.83 8.14 2.92
CA ASP A 72 -2.78 9.09 3.33
C ASP A 72 -1.41 8.66 2.81
N ALA A 73 -1.07 7.37 2.93
CA ALA A 73 0.16 6.83 2.35
C ALA A 73 0.24 7.08 0.84
N ARG A 74 -0.84 6.84 0.08
CA ARG A 74 -0.87 7.19 -1.35
C ARG A 74 -0.66 8.68 -1.62
N ARG A 75 -1.19 9.56 -0.75
CA ARG A 75 -0.96 11.01 -0.84
C ARG A 75 0.51 11.35 -0.56
N PHE A 76 1.11 10.76 0.47
CA PHE A 76 2.53 10.97 0.81
C PHE A 76 3.47 10.76 -0.40
N PHE A 77 3.24 9.73 -1.23
CA PHE A 77 4.06 9.50 -2.43
C PHE A 77 3.80 10.48 -3.59
N ARG A 78 2.67 11.19 -3.57
CA ARG A 78 2.23 12.10 -4.66
C ARG A 78 2.35 13.58 -4.28
N ASP A 79 2.32 13.89 -3.00
CA ASP A 79 2.46 15.24 -2.45
C ASP A 79 3.92 15.59 -2.14
N GLY A 80 4.15 16.79 -1.61
CA GLY A 80 5.49 17.29 -1.32
C GLY A 80 6.16 16.65 -0.09
N ARG A 81 5.49 15.81 0.70
CA ARG A 81 6.08 15.22 1.91
C ARG A 81 7.22 14.27 1.57
N LEU A 82 7.04 13.41 0.55
CA LEU A 82 8.12 12.51 0.12
C LEU A 82 9.37 13.30 -0.30
N ASN A 83 9.19 14.41 -1.04
CA ASN A 83 10.30 15.26 -1.47
C ASN A 83 11.10 15.76 -0.26
N ALA A 84 10.43 16.29 0.76
CA ALA A 84 11.11 16.79 1.96
C ALA A 84 11.98 15.72 2.67
N TRP A 85 11.52 14.47 2.75
CA TRP A 85 12.32 13.38 3.32
C TRP A 85 13.46 12.94 2.40
N CYS A 86 13.24 12.95 1.09
CA CYS A 86 14.26 12.63 0.10
C CYS A 86 15.37 13.69 0.06
N ASP A 87 15.04 14.97 0.23
CA ASP A 87 16.00 16.07 0.29
C ASP A 87 16.99 15.89 1.44
N VAL A 88 16.51 15.45 2.62
CA VAL A 88 17.37 15.13 3.79
C VAL A 88 18.31 13.96 3.49
N LEU A 89 17.88 13.00 2.67
CA LEU A 89 18.67 11.82 2.31
C LEU A 89 19.56 12.03 1.07
N GLY A 90 19.46 13.17 0.38
CA GLY A 90 20.12 13.38 -0.91
C GLY A 90 19.60 12.46 -2.02
N LEU A 91 18.35 11.97 -1.90
CA LEU A 91 17.76 11.02 -2.85
C LEU A 91 16.84 11.72 -3.84
N ASN A 92 16.75 11.17 -5.05
CA ASN A 92 15.69 11.58 -5.98
C ASN A 92 14.34 10.98 -5.53
N PRO A 93 13.29 11.78 -5.27
CA PRO A 93 11.97 11.25 -4.88
C PRO A 93 11.33 10.38 -5.96
N ASP A 94 11.62 10.61 -7.25
CA ASP A 94 11.09 9.79 -8.35
C ASP A 94 11.64 8.37 -8.31
N PHE A 95 12.89 8.17 -7.86
CA PHE A 95 13.45 6.84 -7.64
C PHE A 95 12.61 6.06 -6.61
N VAL A 96 12.19 6.70 -5.52
CA VAL A 96 11.36 6.08 -4.48
C VAL A 96 9.95 5.76 -5.00
N ARG A 97 9.35 6.66 -5.79
CA ARG A 97 8.05 6.42 -6.46
C ARG A 97 8.14 5.24 -7.42
N GLU A 98 9.21 5.18 -8.19
CA GLU A 98 9.45 4.10 -9.16
C GLU A 98 9.61 2.75 -8.46
N ILE A 99 10.33 2.70 -7.33
CA ILE A 99 10.36 1.50 -6.48
C ILE A 99 8.93 1.10 -6.10
N ALA A 100 8.13 2.02 -5.55
CA ALA A 100 6.77 1.72 -5.10
C ALA A 100 5.87 1.18 -6.23
N LEU A 101 6.00 1.72 -7.44
CA LEU A 101 5.28 1.24 -8.62
C LEU A 101 5.77 -0.13 -9.08
N LYS A 102 7.08 -0.28 -9.30
CA LYS A 102 7.68 -1.52 -9.82
C LYS A 102 7.55 -2.70 -8.87
N THR A 103 7.49 -2.43 -7.57
CA THR A 103 7.38 -3.48 -6.54
C THR A 103 5.92 -3.81 -6.18
N GLY A 104 4.96 -3.12 -6.79
CA GLY A 104 3.53 -3.39 -6.62
C GLY A 104 2.91 -2.82 -5.35
N TYR A 105 3.58 -1.88 -4.66
CA TYR A 105 3.00 -1.18 -3.51
C TYR A 105 2.04 -0.07 -3.93
N LEU A 106 2.36 0.62 -5.03
CA LEU A 106 1.48 1.59 -5.66
C LEU A 106 0.93 1.01 -6.96
N PRO A 107 -0.38 1.13 -7.22
CA PRO A 107 -0.92 0.80 -8.52
C PRO A 107 -0.39 1.79 -9.58
N LEU A 108 0.10 1.26 -10.71
CA LEU A 108 0.32 2.02 -11.94
C LEU A 108 -1.05 2.51 -12.41
N ASN A 109 -1.46 3.70 -11.98
CA ASN A 109 -2.73 4.32 -12.37
C ASN A 109 -3.93 3.37 -12.27
N SER A 110 -4.58 3.34 -11.11
CA SER A 110 -6.01 3.05 -11.09
C SER A 110 -6.64 4.00 -12.11
N LYS A 111 -7.09 3.46 -13.25
CA LYS A 111 -8.12 4.10 -14.07
C LYS A 111 -9.15 4.67 -13.09
N GLU A 112 -9.54 5.92 -13.28
CA GLU A 112 -10.66 6.51 -12.54
C GLU A 112 -11.75 5.47 -12.39
N GLU A 113 -12.03 5.03 -11.16
CA GLU A 113 -13.28 4.34 -10.90
C GLU A 113 -14.37 5.39 -11.12
N PRO A 114 -15.31 5.15 -12.05
CA PRO A 114 -16.41 6.06 -12.25
C PRO A 114 -17.26 6.04 -10.98
N HIS A 115 -17.71 7.22 -10.58
CA HIS A 115 -18.82 7.38 -9.66
C HIS A 115 -19.98 6.47 -10.10
N ALA A 116 -20.35 5.52 -9.25
CA ALA A 116 -21.65 4.87 -9.24
C ALA A 116 -22.14 4.83 -7.78
#